data_AF-M0BYK1-F1
#
_entry.id   AF-M0BYK1-F1
#
_cell.length_a   1.000
_cell.length_b   1.000
_cell.length_c   1.000
_cell.angle_alpha   90.00
_cell.angle_beta   90.00
_cell.angle_gamma   90.00
#
_symmetry.space_group_name_H-M   'P 1'
#
loop_
_entity.id
_entity.type
_entity.pdbx_description
1 polymer ?
#
loop_
_entity_poly.entity_id
_entity_poly.type
_entity_poly.pdbx_seq_one_letter_code
_entity_poly.pdbx_strand_id
1 'polypeptide(L)'
;MGQRQSPAGGGSGIANDGPSVDEAVRRLEVDAVADIARAAFDHAGELAALQHGHTPAVLGAVRLATRRSRRPTVDREELAAAFDVDLDDVVAAESELSRHLGTPAPESEIASLRRRLIVARELLAAAERGTVAGPDLPGSYLAAAAPFLLARATGDPVCLDDREADLDEASLRAHVGRLEADLECARLGTKLAALVADE
;
A
#
# COMPACT_ATOMS: atom_id res chain seq x y z
N MET A 1 20.41 -32.10 -55.24
CA MET A 1 19.46 -33.06 -54.63
C MET A 1 20.22 -33.83 -53.55
N GLY A 2 19.88 -33.89 -52.27
CA GLY A 2 18.87 -33.22 -51.48
C GLY A 2 19.40 -33.08 -50.05
N GLN A 3 19.18 -31.90 -49.45
CA GLN A 3 19.51 -31.63 -48.06
C GLN A 3 18.42 -32.25 -47.17
N ARG A 4 18.80 -33.00 -46.14
CA ARG A 4 17.90 -33.43 -45.07
C ARG A 4 17.95 -32.39 -43.96
N GLN A 5 16.87 -31.65 -43.83
CA GLN A 5 16.58 -30.77 -42.70
C GLN A 5 16.16 -31.63 -41.50
N SER A 6 16.76 -31.37 -40.34
CA SER A 6 16.23 -31.76 -39.04
C SER A 6 15.37 -30.61 -38.51
N PRO A 7 14.16 -30.85 -37.99
CA PRO A 7 13.34 -29.79 -37.43
C PRO A 7 13.77 -29.45 -36.00
N ALA A 8 13.65 -28.16 -35.70
CA ALA A 8 13.87 -27.54 -34.40
C ALA A 8 12.96 -28.15 -33.33
N GLY A 9 13.54 -28.48 -32.17
CA GLY A 9 12.78 -28.68 -30.93
C GLY A 9 12.43 -27.31 -30.36
N GLY A 10 11.15 -26.96 -30.46
CA GLY A 10 10.58 -25.72 -29.96
C GLY A 10 10.61 -25.66 -28.43
N GLY A 11 11.18 -24.58 -27.90
CA GLY A 11 10.90 -24.14 -26.55
C GLY A 11 9.46 -23.61 -26.50
N SER A 12 8.58 -24.35 -25.84
CA SER A 12 7.21 -23.92 -25.56
C SER A 12 7.21 -22.94 -24.39
N GLY A 13 7.68 -21.72 -24.63
CA GLY A 13 7.35 -20.57 -23.80
C GLY A 13 6.03 -20.02 -24.32
N ILE A 14 4.95 -20.19 -23.56
CA ILE A 14 3.67 -19.54 -23.84
C ILE A 14 3.95 -18.04 -23.70
N ALA A 15 4.07 -17.33 -24.81
CA ALA A 15 4.12 -15.88 -24.80
C ALA A 15 2.76 -15.40 -24.28
N ASN A 16 2.73 -14.91 -23.04
CA ASN A 16 1.59 -14.15 -22.54
C ASN A 16 1.57 -12.85 -23.35
N ASP A 17 0.70 -12.77 -24.37
CA ASP A 17 0.65 -11.66 -25.34
C ASP A 17 0.08 -10.35 -24.76
N GLY A 18 0.07 -10.20 -23.42
CA GLY A 18 -0.44 -9.02 -22.70
C GLY A 18 0.65 -8.28 -21.92
N PRO A 19 0.38 -7.05 -21.47
CA PRO A 19 1.37 -6.22 -20.79
C PRO A 19 1.78 -6.83 -19.46
N SER A 20 3.04 -6.66 -19.06
CA SER A 20 3.47 -6.98 -17.69
C SER A 20 2.95 -5.93 -16.69
N VAL A 21 3.01 -6.25 -15.40
CA VAL A 21 2.66 -5.30 -14.32
C VAL A 21 3.49 -4.01 -14.44
N ASP A 22 4.81 -4.11 -14.63
CA ASP A 22 5.66 -2.93 -14.73
C ASP A 22 5.37 -2.10 -16.00
N GLU A 23 4.99 -2.75 -17.10
CA GLU A 23 4.56 -2.04 -18.31
C GLU A 23 3.26 -1.28 -18.07
N ALA A 24 2.28 -1.93 -17.44
CA ALA A 24 1.01 -1.32 -17.11
C ALA A 24 1.15 -0.13 -16.16
N VAL A 25 1.95 -0.30 -15.11
CA VAL A 25 2.25 0.73 -14.12
C VAL A 25 2.93 1.95 -14.76
N ARG A 26 3.94 1.74 -15.61
CA ARG A 26 4.61 2.84 -16.32
C ARG A 26 3.66 3.57 -17.26
N ARG A 27 2.83 2.83 -18.01
CA ARG A 27 1.88 3.41 -18.98
C ARG A 27 0.76 4.21 -18.31
N LEU A 28 0.39 3.85 -17.09
CA LEU A 28 -0.56 4.58 -16.26
C LEU A 28 0.12 5.64 -15.35
N GLU A 29 1.45 5.78 -15.42
CA GLU A 29 2.24 6.72 -14.62
C GLU A 29 2.06 6.55 -13.09
N VAL A 30 1.93 5.30 -12.63
CA VAL A 30 1.70 4.94 -11.22
C VAL A 30 2.85 4.14 -10.60
N ASP A 31 4.11 4.45 -10.96
CA ASP A 31 5.33 3.71 -10.54
C ASP A 31 5.43 3.47 -9.02
N ALA A 32 4.88 4.38 -8.23
CA ALA A 32 4.88 4.29 -6.76
C ALA A 32 4.08 3.10 -6.19
N VAL A 33 3.30 2.37 -6.99
CA VAL A 33 2.56 1.17 -6.54
C VAL A 33 3.04 -0.13 -7.19
N ALA A 34 4.17 -0.10 -7.90
CA ALA A 34 4.66 -1.24 -8.66
C ALA A 34 4.84 -2.50 -7.80
N ASP A 35 5.49 -2.37 -6.64
CA ASP A 35 5.75 -3.51 -5.73
C ASP A 35 4.44 -4.11 -5.20
N ILE A 36 3.48 -3.27 -4.80
CA ILE A 36 2.15 -3.72 -4.36
C ILE A 36 1.41 -4.46 -5.49
N ALA A 37 1.48 -3.94 -6.71
CA ALA A 37 0.83 -4.55 -7.88
C ALA A 37 1.49 -5.88 -8.26
N ARG A 38 2.82 -5.98 -8.19
CA ARG A 38 3.57 -7.21 -8.43
C ARG A 38 3.23 -8.26 -7.38
N ALA A 39 3.37 -7.94 -6.10
CA ALA A 39 3.00 -8.83 -5.00
C ALA A 39 1.54 -9.35 -5.11
N ALA A 40 0.60 -8.49 -5.52
CA ALA A 40 -0.78 -8.88 -5.75
C ALA A 40 -0.94 -9.85 -6.94
N PHE A 41 -0.31 -9.53 -8.07
CA PHE A 41 -0.37 -10.33 -9.28
C PHE A 41 0.38 -11.67 -9.15
N ASP A 42 1.56 -11.68 -8.55
CA ASP A 42 2.35 -12.90 -8.35
C ASP A 42 1.64 -13.88 -7.40
N HIS A 43 0.88 -13.36 -6.44
CA HIS A 43 0.15 -14.20 -5.50
C HIS A 43 -1.13 -14.80 -6.07
N ALA A 44 -1.91 -14.05 -6.86
CA ALA A 44 -3.26 -14.46 -7.27
C ALA A 44 -3.61 -14.12 -8.73
N GLY A 45 -2.69 -13.51 -9.48
CA GLY A 45 -2.88 -13.05 -10.86
C GLY A 45 -3.12 -14.17 -11.85
N GLU A 46 -2.50 -15.34 -11.67
CA GLU A 46 -2.79 -16.49 -12.53
C GLU A 46 -4.25 -16.97 -12.41
N LEU A 47 -4.82 -16.97 -11.20
CA LEU A 47 -6.22 -17.36 -10.97
C LEU A 47 -7.19 -16.36 -11.61
N ALA A 48 -6.89 -15.06 -11.50
CA ALA A 48 -7.66 -14.02 -12.15
C ALA A 48 -7.52 -14.09 -13.68
N ALA A 49 -6.31 -14.35 -14.19
CA ALA A 49 -6.03 -14.43 -15.61
C ALA A 49 -6.73 -15.63 -16.28
N LEU A 50 -6.88 -16.75 -15.57
CA LEU A 50 -7.65 -17.90 -16.07
C LEU A 50 -9.14 -17.59 -16.26
N GLN A 51 -9.70 -16.68 -15.46
CA GLN A 51 -11.13 -16.35 -15.47
C GLN A 51 -11.45 -15.16 -16.39
N HIS A 52 -10.60 -14.14 -16.40
CA HIS A 52 -10.87 -12.84 -17.02
C HIS A 52 -9.83 -12.46 -18.09
N GLY A 53 -8.80 -13.27 -18.31
CA GLY A 53 -7.71 -12.96 -19.22
C GLY A 53 -6.55 -12.23 -18.55
N HIS A 54 -5.36 -12.33 -19.15
CA HIS A 54 -4.13 -11.80 -18.59
C HIS A 54 -4.13 -10.28 -18.42
N THR A 55 -4.50 -9.53 -19.47
CA THR A 55 -4.53 -8.06 -19.43
C THR A 55 -5.50 -7.54 -18.36
N PRO A 56 -6.76 -8.03 -18.26
CA PRO A 56 -7.63 -7.65 -17.14
C PRO A 56 -7.07 -8.00 -15.76
N ALA A 57 -6.39 -9.14 -15.60
CA ALA A 57 -5.76 -9.50 -14.33
C ALA A 57 -4.60 -8.57 -13.94
N VAL A 58 -3.75 -8.20 -14.89
CA VAL A 58 -2.66 -7.23 -14.67
C VAL A 58 -3.22 -5.86 -14.31
N LEU A 59 -4.18 -5.34 -15.07
CA LEU A 59 -4.80 -4.05 -14.80
C LEU A 59 -5.61 -4.05 -13.50
N GLY A 60 -6.25 -5.18 -13.16
CA GLY A 60 -6.94 -5.40 -11.90
C GLY A 60 -5.96 -5.34 -10.71
N ALA A 61 -4.74 -5.87 -10.85
CA ALA A 61 -3.70 -5.77 -9.83
C ALA A 61 -3.23 -4.32 -9.64
N VAL A 62 -3.00 -3.57 -10.73
CA VAL A 62 -2.63 -2.14 -10.66
C VAL A 62 -3.74 -1.32 -10.02
N ARG A 63 -4.99 -1.54 -10.41
CA ARG A 63 -6.15 -0.85 -9.82
C ARG A 63 -6.31 -1.17 -8.34
N LEU A 64 -6.16 -2.44 -7.95
CA LEU A 64 -6.15 -2.86 -6.55
C LEU A 64 -5.04 -2.16 -5.76
N ALA A 65 -3.83 -2.12 -6.30
CA ALA A 65 -2.68 -1.50 -5.67
C ALA A 65 -2.90 -0.01 -5.45
N THR A 66 -3.37 0.73 -6.47
CA THR A 66 -3.70 2.15 -6.32
C THR A 66 -4.80 2.38 -5.30
N ARG A 67 -5.87 1.57 -5.30
CA ARG A 67 -6.97 1.62 -4.33
C ARG A 67 -6.54 1.36 -2.89
N ARG A 68 -5.60 0.43 -2.68
CA ARG A 68 -5.05 0.09 -1.35
C ARG A 68 -3.84 0.96 -0.97
N SER A 69 -3.44 1.91 -1.82
CA SER A 69 -2.32 2.80 -1.55
C SER A 69 -2.77 4.16 -0.98
N ARG A 70 -1.83 5.10 -0.87
CA ARG A 70 -2.09 6.51 -0.52
C ARG A 70 -2.53 7.34 -1.72
N ARG A 71 -2.49 6.78 -2.94
CA ARG A 71 -2.66 7.50 -4.20
C ARG A 71 -4.12 7.48 -4.66
N PRO A 72 -4.50 8.41 -5.55
CA PRO A 72 -5.75 8.29 -6.29
C PRO A 72 -5.83 6.90 -6.94
N THR A 73 -7.01 6.29 -6.86
CA THR A 73 -7.27 5.04 -7.57
C THR A 73 -7.32 5.32 -9.05
N VAL A 74 -6.64 4.51 -9.85
CA VAL A 74 -6.76 4.60 -11.31
C VAL A 74 -8.20 4.34 -11.70
N ASP A 75 -8.80 5.29 -12.40
CA ASP A 75 -10.21 5.24 -12.74
C ASP A 75 -10.47 4.53 -14.08
N ARG A 76 -11.75 4.44 -14.43
CA ARG A 76 -12.20 3.73 -15.64
C ARG A 76 -11.80 4.46 -16.91
N GLU A 77 -11.74 5.79 -16.88
CA GLU A 77 -11.41 6.62 -18.04
C GLU A 77 -9.92 6.52 -18.35
N GLU A 78 -9.08 6.56 -17.32
CA GLU A 78 -7.63 6.35 -17.43
C GLU A 78 -7.29 4.97 -18.01
N LEU A 79 -7.97 3.91 -17.55
CA LEU A 79 -7.77 2.56 -18.08
C LEU A 79 -8.18 2.44 -19.55
N ALA A 80 -9.35 2.96 -19.92
CA ALA A 80 -9.84 2.90 -21.31
C ALA A 80 -9.01 3.76 -22.27
N ALA A 81 -8.43 4.87 -21.79
CA ALA A 81 -7.54 5.70 -22.58
C ALA A 81 -6.19 5.00 -22.84
N ALA A 82 -5.69 4.24 -21.86
CA ALA A 82 -4.40 3.58 -21.95
C ALA A 82 -4.46 2.20 -22.61
N PHE A 83 -5.55 1.45 -22.46
CA PHE A 83 -5.67 0.05 -22.90
C PHE A 83 -7.00 -0.22 -23.61
N ASP A 84 -6.94 -1.05 -24.66
CA ASP A 84 -8.13 -1.62 -25.30
C ASP A 84 -8.56 -2.87 -24.52
N VAL A 85 -9.42 -2.68 -23.52
CA VAL A 85 -9.82 -3.72 -22.58
C VAL A 85 -11.27 -3.54 -22.14
N ASP A 86 -11.96 -4.65 -21.86
CA ASP A 86 -13.26 -4.60 -21.18
C ASP A 86 -13.06 -4.24 -19.70
N LEU A 87 -13.61 -3.09 -19.30
CA LEU A 87 -13.50 -2.59 -17.94
C LEU A 87 -14.29 -3.41 -16.91
N ASP A 88 -15.32 -4.15 -17.32
CA ASP A 88 -16.04 -5.04 -16.41
C ASP A 88 -15.17 -6.26 -16.05
N ASP A 89 -14.38 -6.78 -17.01
CA ASP A 89 -13.40 -7.84 -16.74
C ASP A 89 -12.26 -7.36 -15.82
N VAL A 90 -11.79 -6.12 -15.97
CA VAL A 90 -10.78 -5.54 -15.06
C VAL A 90 -11.31 -5.47 -13.62
N VAL A 91 -12.54 -5.00 -13.44
CA VAL A 91 -13.18 -4.90 -12.11
C VAL A 91 -13.45 -6.28 -11.51
N ALA A 92 -13.86 -7.24 -12.34
CA ALA A 92 -14.04 -8.62 -11.91
C ALA A 92 -12.71 -9.26 -11.49
N ALA A 93 -11.65 -9.06 -12.26
CA ALA A 93 -10.31 -9.53 -11.94
C ALA A 93 -9.75 -8.89 -10.65
N GLU A 94 -9.91 -7.59 -10.44
CA GLU A 94 -9.58 -6.93 -9.17
C GLU A 94 -10.33 -7.58 -8.00
N SER A 95 -11.63 -7.84 -8.18
CA SER A 95 -12.46 -8.44 -7.15
C SER A 95 -11.99 -9.85 -6.81
N GLU A 96 -11.58 -10.63 -7.81
CA GLU A 96 -10.99 -11.96 -7.62
C GLU A 96 -9.66 -11.89 -6.87
N LEU A 97 -8.73 -11.03 -7.29
CA LEU A 97 -7.47 -10.78 -6.59
C LEU A 97 -7.70 -10.41 -5.12
N SER A 98 -8.64 -9.49 -4.87
CA SER A 98 -8.94 -9.00 -3.54
C SER A 98 -9.41 -10.10 -2.57
N ARG A 99 -10.02 -11.18 -3.07
CA ARG A 99 -10.48 -12.31 -2.24
C ARG A 99 -9.32 -13.08 -1.62
N HIS A 100 -8.17 -13.09 -2.28
CA HIS A 100 -6.98 -13.86 -1.87
C HIS A 100 -5.95 -13.03 -1.08
N LEU A 101 -6.08 -11.69 -1.09
CA LEU A 101 -5.09 -10.76 -0.54
C LEU A 101 -5.44 -10.19 0.84
N GLY A 102 -6.49 -10.71 1.47
CA GLY A 102 -7.01 -10.21 2.74
C GLY A 102 -7.73 -8.87 2.61
N THR A 103 -8.56 -8.56 3.60
CA THR A 103 -9.35 -7.32 3.65
C THR A 103 -8.54 -6.22 4.35
N PRO A 104 -8.49 -5.00 3.78
CA PRO A 104 -8.00 -3.83 4.50
C PRO A 104 -8.76 -3.61 5.81
N ALA A 105 -8.13 -2.91 6.75
CA ALA A 105 -8.79 -2.45 7.96
C ALA A 105 -9.96 -1.50 7.63
N PRO A 106 -10.96 -1.36 8.50
CA PRO A 106 -12.03 -0.39 8.33
C PRO A 106 -11.49 1.05 8.15
N GLU A 107 -12.16 1.87 7.34
CA GLU A 107 -11.72 3.25 7.09
C GLU A 107 -11.61 4.09 8.38
N SER A 108 -12.45 3.79 9.38
CA SER A 108 -12.37 4.44 10.70
C SER A 108 -11.05 4.16 11.43
N GLU A 109 -10.52 2.95 11.29
CA GLU A 109 -9.24 2.54 11.86
C GLU A 109 -8.07 3.16 11.09
N ILE A 110 -8.11 3.11 9.75
CA ILE A 110 -7.15 3.79 8.88
C ILE A 110 -7.10 5.30 9.19
N ALA A 111 -8.27 5.93 9.33
CA ALA A 111 -8.36 7.34 9.68
C ALA A 111 -7.82 7.63 11.10
N SER A 112 -8.06 6.72 12.04
CA SER A 112 -7.50 6.80 13.40
C SER A 112 -5.97 6.72 13.39
N LEU A 113 -5.39 5.76 12.66
CA LEU A 113 -3.94 5.63 12.47
C LEU A 113 -3.33 6.87 11.81
N ARG A 114 -3.97 7.42 10.76
CA ARG A 114 -3.53 8.66 10.11
C ARG A 114 -3.48 9.83 11.09
N ARG A 115 -4.54 10.04 11.89
CA ARG A 115 -4.57 11.12 12.89
C ARG A 115 -3.47 10.97 13.93
N ARG A 116 -3.25 9.74 14.43
CA ARG A 116 -2.15 9.44 15.37
C ARG A 116 -0.79 9.73 14.76
N LEU A 117 -0.56 9.33 13.50
CA LEU A 117 0.68 9.58 12.79
C LEU A 117 0.97 11.08 12.60
N ILE A 118 -0.06 11.88 12.28
CA ILE A 118 0.07 13.35 12.19
C ILE A 118 0.56 13.90 13.54
N VAL A 119 -0.10 13.55 14.65
CA VAL A 119 0.30 14.02 15.98
C VAL A 119 1.73 13.60 16.33
N ALA A 120 2.09 12.34 16.07
CA ALA A 120 3.45 11.84 16.33
C ALA A 120 4.52 12.58 15.53
N ARG A 121 4.25 12.94 14.27
CA ARG A 121 5.17 13.73 13.43
C ARG A 121 5.31 15.17 13.91
N GLU A 122 4.22 15.81 14.34
CA GLU A 122 4.29 17.14 14.94
C GLU A 122 5.11 17.16 16.23
N LEU A 123 4.96 16.11 17.06
CA LEU A 123 5.76 15.93 18.27
C LEU A 123 7.24 15.72 17.96
N LEU A 124 7.55 14.85 17.00
CA LEU A 124 8.93 14.65 16.53
C LEU A 124 9.54 15.95 16.03
N ALA A 125 8.81 16.71 15.20
CA ALA A 125 9.29 17.98 14.67
C ALA A 125 9.50 19.03 15.77
N ALA A 126 8.67 19.06 16.82
CA ALA A 126 8.87 19.93 17.98
C ALA A 126 10.11 19.53 18.79
N ALA A 127 10.32 18.23 19.00
CA ALA A 127 11.51 17.69 19.68
C ALA A 127 12.79 18.01 18.90
N GLU A 128 12.80 17.84 17.57
CA GLU A 128 13.94 18.16 16.70
C GLU A 128 14.28 19.67 16.72
N ARG A 129 13.30 20.55 16.97
CA ARG A 129 13.52 21.99 17.14
C ARG A 129 13.97 22.39 18.56
N GLY A 130 14.10 21.45 19.49
CA GLY A 130 14.44 21.73 20.89
C GLY A 130 13.42 22.62 21.60
N THR A 131 12.17 22.65 21.12
CA THR A 131 11.14 23.53 21.68
C THR A 131 10.40 22.81 22.79
N VAL A 132 10.42 23.35 24.02
CA VAL A 132 9.71 22.79 25.20
C VAL A 132 8.21 23.09 25.17
N ALA A 133 7.77 24.04 24.35
CA ALA A 133 6.36 24.27 24.10
C ALA A 133 5.82 23.10 23.27
N GLY A 134 4.85 22.37 23.83
CA GLY A 134 4.14 21.29 23.15
C GLY A 134 3.63 21.72 21.75
N PRO A 135 3.35 20.75 20.88
CA PRO A 135 3.02 21.03 19.48
C PRO A 135 1.81 21.96 19.41
N ASP A 136 1.87 22.93 18.51
CA ASP A 136 0.74 23.83 18.21
C ASP A 136 -0.28 23.04 17.38
N LEU A 137 -0.98 22.10 18.04
CA LEU A 137 -2.01 21.30 17.42
C LEU A 137 -3.29 22.14 17.31
N PRO A 138 -3.79 22.43 16.11
CA PRO A 138 -5.04 23.15 15.96
C PRO A 138 -6.18 22.42 16.68
N GLY A 139 -7.02 23.20 17.36
CA GLY A 139 -7.91 22.74 18.43
C GLY A 139 -8.82 21.55 18.09
N SER A 140 -8.94 20.65 19.07
CA SER A 140 -9.91 19.54 19.17
C SER A 140 -9.82 18.45 18.09
N TYR A 141 -10.26 17.23 18.42
CA TYR A 141 -10.14 15.95 17.68
C TYR A 141 -8.73 15.41 17.38
N LEU A 142 -7.76 16.20 16.90
CA LEU A 142 -6.38 15.71 16.67
C LEU A 142 -5.66 15.45 17.99
N ALA A 143 -5.81 16.36 18.96
CA ALA A 143 -5.30 16.13 20.30
C ALA A 143 -5.91 14.88 20.96
N ALA A 144 -7.20 14.63 20.72
CA ALA A 144 -7.89 13.44 21.22
C ALA A 144 -7.48 12.13 20.50
N ALA A 145 -6.78 12.21 19.36
CA ALA A 145 -6.34 11.01 18.64
C ALA A 145 -5.13 10.33 19.31
N ALA A 146 -4.30 11.08 20.03
CA ALA A 146 -3.13 10.55 20.73
C ALA A 146 -2.95 11.19 22.14
N PRO A 147 -3.95 11.05 23.03
CA PRO A 147 -3.97 11.74 24.32
C PRO A 147 -2.77 11.34 25.19
N PHE A 148 -2.37 10.07 25.13
CA PHE A 148 -1.21 9.55 25.87
C PHE A 148 0.12 10.14 25.40
N LEU A 149 0.33 10.30 24.09
CA LEU A 149 1.55 10.90 23.55
C LEU A 149 1.64 12.38 23.93
N LEU A 150 0.52 13.09 23.90
CA LEU A 150 0.49 14.50 24.25
C LEU A 150 0.73 14.74 25.72
N ALA A 151 0.09 13.94 26.59
CA ALA A 151 0.30 14.09 28.02
C ALA A 151 1.75 13.83 28.42
N ARG A 152 2.42 12.84 27.79
CA ARG A 152 3.86 12.63 27.97
C ARG A 152 4.69 13.80 27.46
N ALA A 153 4.36 14.35 26.30
CA ALA A 153 5.10 15.50 25.73
C ALA A 153 4.91 16.79 26.53
N THR A 154 3.77 16.98 27.20
CA THR A 154 3.49 18.16 28.04
C THR A 154 3.87 17.97 29.50
N GLY A 155 4.42 16.81 29.89
CA GLY A 155 4.78 16.49 31.27
C GLY A 155 3.58 16.35 32.22
N ASP A 156 2.38 16.10 31.69
CA ASP A 156 1.17 15.88 32.47
C ASP A 156 1.15 14.42 32.94
N PRO A 157 1.05 14.11 34.25
CA PRO A 157 1.20 12.76 34.75
C PRO A 157 0.08 11.84 34.28
N VAL A 158 0.33 11.08 33.22
CA VAL A 158 -0.51 9.95 32.81
C VAL A 158 0.15 8.67 33.33
N CYS A 159 -0.36 8.20 34.46
CA CYS A 159 0.03 6.99 35.17
C CYS A 159 1.42 7.03 35.87
N LEU A 160 1.42 6.57 37.14
CA LEU A 160 2.58 6.60 38.05
C LEU A 160 3.69 5.58 37.71
N ASP A 161 3.44 4.64 36.80
CA ASP A 161 4.37 3.57 36.39
C ASP A 161 5.19 3.90 35.13
N ASP A 162 4.94 5.03 34.46
CA ASP A 162 5.53 5.36 33.16
C ASP A 162 6.73 6.34 33.26
N ARG A 163 7.29 6.49 34.46
CA ARG A 163 8.34 7.47 34.83
C ARG A 163 9.70 7.30 34.13
N GLU A 164 9.91 6.26 33.32
CA GLU A 164 11.21 5.98 32.69
C GLU A 164 11.27 6.17 31.17
N ALA A 165 10.19 6.61 30.52
CA ALA A 165 10.22 6.91 29.09
C ALA A 165 9.93 8.38 28.82
N ASP A 166 10.93 9.23 29.07
CA ASP A 166 10.98 10.53 28.41
C ASP A 166 10.82 10.29 26.90
N LEU A 167 9.88 10.99 26.26
CA LEU A 167 9.71 10.96 24.80
C LEU A 167 10.88 11.71 24.16
N ASP A 168 12.05 11.09 24.16
CA ASP A 168 13.20 11.58 23.42
C ASP A 168 12.97 11.45 21.91
N GLU A 169 13.76 12.21 21.15
CA GLU A 169 13.66 12.25 19.69
C GLU A 169 13.77 10.85 19.05
N ALA A 170 14.64 10.00 19.59
CA ALA A 170 14.84 8.64 19.09
C ALA A 170 13.60 7.77 19.28
N SER A 171 12.96 7.84 20.45
CA SER A 171 11.73 7.11 20.76
C SER A 171 10.55 7.60 19.92
N LEU A 172 10.45 8.91 19.67
CA LEU A 172 9.46 9.49 18.78
C LEU A 172 9.65 9.03 17.34
N ARG A 173 10.89 9.04 16.83
CA ARG A 173 11.22 8.54 15.49
C ARG A 173 10.86 7.06 15.31
N ALA A 174 11.18 6.22 16.30
CA ALA A 174 10.80 4.81 16.29
C ALA A 174 9.27 4.62 16.35
N HIS A 175 8.56 5.47 17.10
CA HIS A 175 7.10 5.42 17.16
C HIS A 175 6.44 5.83 15.83
N VAL A 176 6.94 6.88 15.18
CA VAL A 176 6.50 7.29 13.83
C VAL A 176 6.68 6.14 12.85
N GLY A 177 7.86 5.50 12.82
CA GLY A 177 8.11 4.35 11.95
C GLY A 177 7.14 3.20 12.17
N ARG A 178 6.82 2.86 13.43
CA ARG A 178 5.80 1.84 13.75
C ARG A 178 4.41 2.23 13.25
N LEU A 179 3.98 3.47 13.47
CA LEU A 179 2.68 3.94 12.99
C LEU A 179 2.59 3.98 11.45
N GLU A 180 3.70 4.24 10.76
CA GLU A 180 3.76 4.18 9.30
C GLU A 180 3.57 2.75 8.80
N ALA A 181 4.26 1.78 9.41
CA ALA A 181 4.11 0.36 9.10
C ALA A 181 2.70 -0.16 9.44
N ASP A 182 2.15 0.20 10.60
CA ASP A 182 0.78 -0.16 10.99
C ASP A 182 -0.24 0.38 10.00
N LEU A 183 -0.07 1.64 9.57
CA LEU A 183 -0.96 2.28 8.62
C LEU A 183 -0.85 1.67 7.21
N GLU A 184 0.34 1.24 6.80
CA GLU A 184 0.55 0.50 5.56
C GLU A 184 -0.12 -0.88 5.62
N CYS A 185 0.12 -1.64 6.67
CA CYS A 185 -0.52 -2.93 6.92
C CYS A 185 -2.06 -2.81 6.94
N ALA A 186 -2.58 -1.78 7.63
CA ALA A 186 -4.01 -1.51 7.68
C ALA A 186 -4.62 -1.21 6.30
N ARG A 187 -3.89 -0.52 5.41
CA ARG A 187 -4.38 -0.22 4.06
C ARG A 187 -4.30 -1.41 3.11
N LEU A 188 -3.20 -2.16 3.15
CA LEU A 188 -2.98 -3.30 2.27
C LEU A 188 -3.78 -4.53 2.70
N GLY A 189 -4.04 -4.68 3.99
CA GLY A 189 -4.43 -5.94 4.60
C GLY A 189 -3.18 -6.77 4.94
N THR A 190 -3.26 -7.58 5.99
CA THR A 190 -2.11 -8.30 6.55
C THR A 190 -1.42 -9.21 5.53
N LYS A 191 -2.17 -9.89 4.67
CA LYS A 191 -1.62 -10.81 3.67
C LYS A 191 -0.83 -10.08 2.60
N LEU A 192 -1.39 -9.04 1.98
CA LEU A 192 -0.70 -8.25 0.96
C LEU A 192 0.49 -7.48 1.56
N ALA A 193 0.35 -6.96 2.79
CA ALA A 193 1.46 -6.29 3.48
C ALA A 193 2.65 -7.22 3.71
N ALA A 194 2.39 -8.49 4.10
CA ALA A 194 3.46 -9.48 4.26
C ALA A 194 4.15 -9.81 2.93
N LEU A 195 3.38 -9.97 1.84
CA LEU A 195 3.94 -10.26 0.51
C LEU A 195 4.86 -9.14 0.02
N VAL A 196 4.48 -7.87 0.21
CA VAL A 196 5.30 -6.71 -0.18
C VAL A 196 6.57 -6.59 0.67
N ALA A 197 6.54 -7.02 1.93
CA ALA A 197 7.71 -6.98 2.81
C ALA A 197 8.74 -8.09 2.52
N ASP A 198 8.33 -9.15 1.81
CA ASP A 198 9.16 -10.31 1.47
C ASP A 198 9.81 -10.21 0.06
N GLU A 199 9.48 -9.18 -0.72
CA GLU A 199 10.13 -8.82 -2.01
C GLU A 199 11.49 -8.11 -1.82
#